data_AF-A0A0G1UE59-F1
#
_entry.id   AF-A0A0G1UE59-F1
#
_cell.length_a   1.000
_cell.length_b   1.000
_cell.length_c   1.000
_cell.angle_alpha   90.00
_cell.angle_beta   90.00
_cell.angle_gamma   90.00
#
_symmetry.space_group_name_H-M   'P 1'
#
loop_
_entity.id
_entity.type
_entity.pdbx_description
1 polymer ?
#
loop_
_entity_poly.entity_id
_entity_poly.type
_entity_poly.pdbx_seq_one_letter_code
_entity_poly.pdbx_strand_id
1 'polypeptide(L)'
;MNFNFLCTKDWILGDVPLQLWEATTADGPTANALLTRFLHNKPMFYLDNFLRCYLSYLSADFLVKAFSLLGLGLFIFGVYQAIRQRRKWLLSIVLMTPLFPLFQFPAANLAQGVLLYGSQLALILFGLQQLIKILIQKFRAP
;
A
#
# COMPACT_ATOMS: atom_id res chain seq x y z
N MET A 1 10.22 5.69 17.58
CA MET A 1 9.46 6.13 16.39
C MET A 1 8.05 5.59 16.53
N ASN A 2 7.03 6.45 16.56
CA ASN A 2 5.64 6.02 16.43
C ASN A 2 5.29 6.01 14.95
N PHE A 3 5.04 4.82 14.39
CA PHE A 3 4.53 4.70 13.03
C PHE A 3 3.02 4.92 13.08
N ASN A 4 2.57 6.08 12.62
CA ASN A 4 1.14 6.33 12.44
C ASN A 4 0.68 5.65 11.16
N PHE A 5 0.17 4.43 11.31
CA PHE A 5 -0.52 3.74 10.22
C PHE A 5 -1.84 4.44 9.97
N LEU A 6 -1.95 5.09 8.81
CA LEU A 6 -3.14 5.85 8.39
C LEU A 6 -4.37 4.96 8.19
N CYS A 7 -4.18 3.66 7.95
CA CYS A 7 -5.24 2.73 7.59
C CYS A 7 -4.95 1.34 8.19
N THR A 8 -5.73 0.94 9.19
CA THR A 8 -5.59 -0.34 9.93
C THR A 8 -6.84 -1.19 9.80
N LYS A 9 -6.78 -2.45 10.27
CA LYS A 9 -7.97 -3.32 10.33
C LYS A 9 -9.10 -2.69 11.14
N ASP A 10 -8.81 -2.04 12.27
CA ASP A 10 -9.85 -1.37 13.07
C ASP A 10 -10.54 -0.26 12.28
N TRP A 11 -9.80 0.46 11.44
CA TRP A 11 -10.35 1.47 10.53
C TRP A 11 -11.29 0.84 9.50
N ILE A 12 -10.86 -0.26 8.87
CA ILE A 12 -11.68 -1.03 7.92
C ILE A 12 -12.97 -1.54 8.60
N LEU A 13 -12.86 -2.10 9.81
CA LEU A 13 -14.00 -2.62 10.55
C LEU A 13 -14.94 -1.50 11.05
N GLY A 14 -14.39 -0.34 11.37
CA GLY A 14 -15.13 0.83 11.85
C GLY A 14 -15.94 1.56 10.79
N ASP A 15 -15.46 1.59 9.53
CA ASP A 15 -16.15 2.28 8.43
C ASP A 15 -17.33 1.48 7.83
N VAL A 16 -17.28 0.15 7.89
CA VAL A 16 -18.30 -0.72 7.26
C VAL A 16 -19.72 -0.52 7.82
N PRO A 17 -19.94 -0.35 9.15
CA PRO A 17 -21.27 -0.05 9.68
C PRO A 17 -21.90 1.23 9.10
N LEU A 18 -21.10 2.27 8.86
CA LEU A 18 -21.58 3.53 8.29
C LEU A 18 -21.95 3.34 6.81
N GLN A 19 -21.08 2.69 6.03
CA GLN A 19 -21.34 2.38 4.62
C GLN A 19 -22.59 1.50 4.43
N LEU A 20 -22.81 0.56 5.35
CA LEU A 20 -24.04 -0.23 5.39
C LEU A 20 -25.26 0.63 5.69
N TRP A 21 -25.16 1.56 6.63
CA TRP A 21 -26.25 2.48 6.98
C TRP A 21 -26.62 3.41 5.81
N GLU A 22 -25.64 3.99 5.13
CA GLU A 22 -25.85 4.81 3.93
C GLU A 22 -26.50 4.01 2.79
N ALA A 23 -26.01 2.80 2.53
CA ALA A 23 -26.62 1.91 1.54
C ALA A 23 -28.08 1.57 1.93
N THR A 24 -28.36 1.37 3.22
CA THR A 24 -29.73 1.03 3.67
C THR A 24 -30.72 2.16 3.51
N THR A 25 -30.27 3.41 3.61
CA THR A 25 -31.11 4.61 3.51
C THR A 25 -31.34 5.03 2.06
N ALA A 26 -30.45 4.66 1.13
CA ALA A 26 -30.54 4.99 -0.28
C ALA A 26 -31.56 4.14 -1.10
N ASP A 27 -31.77 2.85 -0.77
CA ASP A 27 -32.58 1.97 -1.64
C ASP A 27 -34.12 2.18 -1.57
N GLY A 28 -34.61 3.09 -0.72
CA GLY A 28 -36.04 3.32 -0.54
C GLY A 28 -36.81 2.11 0.05
N PRO A 29 -38.14 2.24 0.24
CA PRO A 29 -38.95 1.29 1.01
C PRO A 29 -39.32 -0.02 0.26
N THR A 30 -39.02 -0.13 -1.03
CA THR A 30 -39.52 -1.24 -1.89
C THR A 30 -38.48 -2.33 -2.18
N ALA A 31 -37.22 -2.17 -1.76
CA ALA A 31 -36.17 -3.15 -2.01
C ALA A 31 -36.13 -4.24 -0.92
N ASN A 32 -35.99 -5.51 -1.33
CA ASN A 32 -35.87 -6.64 -0.41
C ASN A 32 -34.49 -6.59 0.30
N ALA A 33 -34.46 -5.85 1.40
CA ALA A 33 -33.25 -5.39 2.10
C ALA A 33 -32.29 -6.49 2.58
N LEU A 34 -32.75 -7.72 2.81
CA LEU A 34 -31.93 -8.77 3.43
C LEU A 34 -30.94 -9.41 2.45
N LEU A 35 -31.36 -9.68 1.21
CA LEU A 35 -30.56 -10.47 0.25
C LEU A 35 -29.48 -9.63 -0.45
N THR A 36 -29.81 -8.39 -0.82
CA THR A 36 -28.86 -7.45 -1.47
C THR A 36 -27.87 -6.84 -0.47
N ARG A 37 -28.26 -6.60 0.79
CA ARG A 37 -27.43 -5.83 1.74
C ARG A 37 -26.49 -6.67 2.59
N PHE A 38 -26.87 -7.86 3.03
CA PHE A 38 -26.01 -8.70 3.88
C PHE A 38 -25.07 -9.61 3.08
N LEU A 39 -25.52 -10.14 1.94
CA LEU A 39 -24.75 -11.11 1.16
C LEU A 39 -23.98 -10.48 -0.01
N HIS A 40 -24.47 -9.37 -0.59
CA HIS A 40 -23.83 -8.72 -1.74
C HIS A 40 -22.92 -7.54 -1.36
N ASN A 41 -23.36 -6.66 -0.45
CA ASN A 41 -22.62 -5.42 -0.18
C ASN A 41 -21.54 -5.56 0.91
N LYS A 42 -21.75 -6.39 1.94
CA LYS A 42 -20.79 -6.52 3.05
C LYS A 42 -19.38 -6.97 2.60
N PRO A 43 -19.23 -8.09 1.87
CA PRO A 43 -17.92 -8.52 1.39
C PRO A 43 -17.28 -7.48 0.46
N MET A 44 -18.10 -6.80 -0.34
CA MET A 44 -17.64 -5.74 -1.24
C MET A 44 -17.10 -4.54 -0.47
N PHE A 45 -17.79 -4.06 0.58
CA PHE A 45 -17.31 -2.96 1.41
C PHE A 45 -16.02 -3.30 2.17
N TYR A 46 -15.90 -4.52 2.69
CA TYR A 46 -14.64 -4.98 3.29
C TYR A 46 -13.50 -5.01 2.27
N LEU A 47 -13.76 -5.52 1.07
CA LEU A 47 -12.77 -5.58 0.00
C LEU A 47 -12.36 -4.18 -0.47
N ASP A 48 -13.31 -3.26 -0.63
CA ASP A 48 -13.05 -1.89 -1.08
C ASP A 48 -12.23 -1.11 -0.04
N ASN A 49 -12.63 -1.16 1.23
CA ASN A 49 -11.86 -0.54 2.32
C ASN A 49 -10.46 -1.18 2.46
N PHE A 50 -10.35 -2.50 2.28
CA PHE A 50 -9.06 -3.19 2.27
C PHE A 50 -8.17 -2.71 1.10
N LEU A 51 -8.70 -2.65 -0.12
CA LEU A 51 -7.98 -2.18 -1.29
C LEU A 51 -7.56 -0.72 -1.14
N ARG A 52 -8.45 0.13 -0.62
CA ARG A 52 -8.16 1.54 -0.35
C ARG A 52 -7.01 1.68 0.65
N CYS A 53 -7.03 0.93 1.75
CA CYS A 53 -5.94 0.93 2.71
C CYS A 53 -4.64 0.39 2.10
N TYR A 54 -4.69 -0.75 1.39
CA TYR A 54 -3.55 -1.36 0.73
C TYR A 54 -2.87 -0.38 -0.25
N LEU A 55 -3.66 0.24 -1.13
CA LEU A 55 -3.17 1.19 -2.13
C LEU A 55 -2.68 2.50 -1.52
N SER A 56 -3.22 2.92 -0.37
CA SER A 56 -2.76 4.14 0.32
C SER A 56 -1.27 4.06 0.68
N TYR A 57 -0.77 2.88 1.05
CA TYR A 57 0.64 2.67 1.38
C TYR A 57 1.57 2.63 0.16
N LEU A 58 1.01 2.46 -1.05
CA LEU A 58 1.72 2.53 -2.32
C LEU A 58 1.46 3.84 -3.07
N SER A 59 0.68 4.75 -2.48
CA SER A 59 0.32 6.02 -3.09
C SER A 59 1.52 6.96 -3.19
N ALA A 60 1.49 7.83 -4.20
CA ALA A 60 2.52 8.87 -4.35
C ALA A 60 2.55 9.80 -3.13
N ASP A 61 1.39 10.16 -2.57
CA ASP A 61 1.30 11.00 -1.37
C ASP A 61 2.01 10.37 -0.16
N PHE A 62 1.81 9.06 0.07
CA PHE A 62 2.50 8.34 1.13
C PHE A 62 4.02 8.33 0.92
N LEU A 63 4.47 7.99 -0.30
CA LEU A 63 5.90 7.94 -0.63
C LEU A 63 6.57 9.31 -0.51
N VAL A 64 5.90 10.39 -0.92
CA VAL A 64 6.42 11.77 -0.80
C VAL A 64 6.53 12.18 0.67
N LYS A 65 5.50 11.89 1.48
CA LYS A 65 5.54 12.17 2.92
C LYS A 65 6.61 11.36 3.66
N ALA A 66 6.85 10.12 3.23
CA ALA A 66 7.83 9.23 3.85
C ALA A 66 9.28 9.51 3.43
N PHE A 67 9.53 9.76 2.14
CA PHE A 67 10.88 9.76 1.57
C PHE A 67 11.22 10.99 0.72
N SER A 68 10.34 12.00 0.65
CA SER A 68 10.41 13.17 -0.24
C SER A 68 10.10 12.90 -1.72
N LEU A 69 10.01 13.98 -2.51
CA LEU A 69 9.81 13.92 -3.96
C LEU A 69 10.96 13.19 -4.68
N LEU A 70 12.20 13.35 -4.19
CA LEU A 70 13.37 12.64 -4.72
C LEU A 70 13.27 11.13 -4.44
N GLY A 71 12.79 10.77 -3.25
CA GLY A 71 12.53 9.39 -2.87
C GLY A 71 11.50 8.73 -3.79
N LEU A 72 10.41 9.43 -4.12
CA LEU A 72 9.42 8.96 -5.10
C LEU A 72 10.05 8.70 -6.47
N GLY A 73 10.87 9.63 -6.98
CA GLY A 73 11.55 9.46 -8.26
C GLY A 73 12.48 8.24 -8.29
N LEU A 74 13.28 8.06 -7.24
CA LEU A 74 14.16 6.89 -7.08
C LEU A 74 13.38 5.59 -6.88
N PHE A 75 12.24 5.63 -6.20
CA PHE A 75 11.36 4.48 -6.04
C PHE A 75 10.80 4.03 -7.39
N ILE A 76 10.22 4.94 -8.19
CA ILE A 76 9.69 4.63 -9.52
C ILE A 76 10.80 4.09 -10.44
N PHE A 77 11.97 4.72 -10.41
CA PHE A 77 13.14 4.24 -11.16
C PHE A 77 13.59 2.85 -10.69
N GLY A 78 13.60 2.61 -9.38
CA GLY A 78 13.88 1.31 -8.77
C GLY A 78 12.90 0.23 -9.21
N VAL A 79 11.60 0.53 -9.26
CA VAL A 79 10.56 -0.38 -9.77
C VAL A 79 10.84 -0.72 -11.22
N TYR A 80 11.06 0.28 -12.06
CA TYR A 80 11.36 0.10 -13.48
C TYR A 80 12.57 -0.81 -13.69
N GLN A 81 13.67 -0.56 -12.97
CA GLN A 81 14.87 -1.39 -13.07
C GLN A 81 14.67 -2.79 -12.51
N ALA A 82 13.88 -2.95 -11.45
CA ALA A 82 13.58 -4.27 -10.88
C ALA A 82 12.77 -5.12 -11.87
N ILE A 83 11.81 -4.52 -12.57
CA ILE A 83 11.06 -5.16 -13.67
C ILE A 83 12.02 -5.54 -14.81
N ARG A 84 12.84 -4.61 -15.27
CA ARG A 84 13.79 -4.83 -16.38
C ARG A 84 14.78 -5.96 -16.07
N GLN A 85 15.29 -6.03 -14.85
CA GLN A 85 16.23 -7.07 -14.39
C GLN A 85 15.52 -8.34 -13.89
N ARG A 86 14.20 -8.45 -14.07
CA ARG A 86 13.38 -9.59 -13.63
C ARG A 86 13.55 -9.93 -12.14
N ARG A 87 13.81 -8.94 -11.29
CA ARG A 87 13.94 -9.11 -9.84
C ARG A 87 12.57 -9.23 -9.17
N LYS A 88 11.85 -10.29 -9.51
CA LYS A 88 10.49 -10.57 -9.03
C LYS A 88 10.40 -10.55 -7.50
N TRP A 89 11.43 -11.06 -6.80
CA TRP A 89 11.47 -11.11 -5.34
C TRP A 89 11.37 -9.71 -4.68
N LEU A 90 12.05 -8.69 -5.21
CA LEU A 90 11.98 -7.32 -4.68
C LEU A 90 10.58 -6.73 -4.84
N LEU A 91 9.99 -6.95 -6.01
CA LEU A 91 8.64 -6.50 -6.32
C LEU A 91 7.62 -7.20 -5.42
N SER A 92 7.74 -8.53 -5.26
CA SER A 92 6.89 -9.31 -4.37
C SER A 92 6.97 -8.83 -2.92
N ILE A 93 8.16 -8.54 -2.39
CA ILE A 93 8.30 -8.03 -1.02
C ILE A 93 7.55 -6.70 -0.88
N VAL A 94 7.80 -5.74 -1.77
CA VAL A 94 7.16 -4.41 -1.72
C VAL A 94 5.65 -4.47 -1.93
N LEU A 95 5.15 -5.41 -2.72
CA LEU A 95 3.72 -5.65 -2.89
C LEU A 95 3.08 -6.35 -1.69
N MET A 96 3.83 -7.17 -0.96
CA MET A 96 3.31 -7.90 0.20
C MET A 96 3.41 -7.08 1.49
N THR A 97 4.34 -6.13 1.60
CA THR A 97 4.54 -5.36 2.84
C THR A 97 3.33 -4.52 3.30
N PRO A 98 2.49 -3.93 2.42
CA PRO A 98 1.27 -3.24 2.85
C PRO A 98 0.22 -4.16 3.47
N LEU A 99 0.33 -5.48 3.31
CA LEU A 99 -0.59 -6.43 3.94
C LEU A 99 -0.35 -6.53 5.45
N PHE A 100 0.90 -6.39 5.91
CA PHE A 100 1.26 -6.56 7.31
C PHE A 100 0.51 -5.63 8.28
N PRO A 101 0.41 -4.30 8.04
CA PRO A 101 -0.38 -3.43 8.91
C PRO A 101 -1.89 -3.76 8.89
N LEU A 102 -2.39 -4.44 7.85
CA LEU A 102 -3.81 -4.80 7.72
C LEU A 102 -4.20 -6.03 8.55
N PHE A 103 -3.25 -6.87 8.97
CA PHE A 103 -3.54 -8.07 9.77
C PHE A 103 -3.43 -7.86 11.29
N GLN A 104 -3.07 -6.65 11.75
CA GLN A 104 -2.99 -6.25 13.17
C GLN A 104 -2.41 -7.32 14.11
N PHE A 105 -1.08 -7.36 14.20
CA PHE A 105 -0.40 -8.12 15.23
C PHE A 105 -0.13 -7.18 16.43
N PRO A 106 -0.84 -7.34 17.57
CA PRO A 106 -0.86 -6.36 18.66
C PRO A 106 0.49 -6.08 19.34
N ALA A 107 1.50 -6.92 19.11
CA ALA A 107 2.87 -6.75 19.63
C ALA A 107 3.89 -6.24 18.58
N ALA A 108 3.46 -5.89 17.36
CA ALA A 108 4.37 -5.76 16.21
C ALA A 108 4.32 -4.41 15.47
N ASN A 109 3.67 -3.36 16.00
CA ASN A 109 3.55 -2.06 15.30
C ASN A 109 4.90 -1.50 14.80
N LEU A 110 5.96 -1.64 15.61
CA LEU A 110 7.31 -1.23 15.22
C LEU A 110 7.87 -2.12 14.10
N ALA A 111 7.71 -3.44 14.21
CA ALA A 111 8.17 -4.38 13.19
C ALA A 111 7.43 -4.21 11.86
N GLN A 112 6.10 -3.96 11.89
CA GLN A 112 5.29 -3.66 10.72
C GLN A 112 5.76 -2.38 10.03
N GLY A 113 6.10 -1.34 10.81
CA GLY A 113 6.62 -0.09 10.27
C GLY A 113 7.98 -0.33 9.61
N VAL A 114 8.90 -0.97 10.32
CA VAL A 114 10.22 -1.32 9.78
C VAL A 114 10.11 -2.14 8.50
N LEU A 115 9.19 -3.12 8.43
CA LEU A 115 8.95 -3.90 7.22
C LEU A 115 8.40 -3.06 6.08
N LEU A 116 7.36 -2.25 6.35
CA LEU A 116 6.73 -1.40 5.33
C LEU A 116 7.73 -0.38 4.78
N TYR A 117 8.26 0.50 5.64
CA TYR A 117 9.19 1.54 5.24
C TYR A 117 10.52 0.94 4.73
N GLY A 118 11.02 -0.11 5.37
CA GLY A 118 12.27 -0.78 4.97
C GLY A 118 12.18 -1.41 3.59
N SER A 119 11.05 -2.01 3.23
CA SER A 119 10.84 -2.56 1.88
C SER A 119 10.85 -1.49 0.80
N GLN A 120 10.21 -0.34 1.05
CA GLN A 120 10.19 0.78 0.13
C GLN A 120 11.58 1.41 0.00
N LEU A 121 12.28 1.56 1.13
CA LEU A 121 13.65 2.07 1.16
C LEU A 121 14.63 1.13 0.43
N ALA A 122 14.48 -0.19 0.56
CA ALA A 122 15.29 -1.15 -0.18
C ALA A 122 15.16 -0.95 -1.71
N LEU A 123 13.95 -0.64 -2.18
CA LEU A 123 13.69 -0.40 -3.59
C LEU A 123 14.25 0.95 -4.06
N ILE A 124 14.20 1.98 -3.21
CA ILE A 124 14.84 3.28 -3.44
C ILE A 124 16.36 3.12 -3.54
N LEU A 125 16.98 2.43 -2.58
CA LEU A 125 18.43 2.18 -2.59
C LEU A 125 18.86 1.35 -3.80
N PHE A 126 18.05 0.38 -4.20
CA PHE A 126 18.29 -0.37 -5.43
C PHE A 126 18.24 0.55 -6.65
N GLY A 127 17.24 1.43 -6.75
CA GLY A 127 17.15 2.44 -7.81
C GLY A 127 18.39 3.34 -7.86
N LEU A 128 18.82 3.86 -6.70
CA LEU A 128 20.03 4.67 -6.57
C LEU A 128 21.28 3.92 -7.04
N GLN A 129 21.45 2.66 -6.61
CA GLN A 129 22.59 1.83 -7.01
C GLN A 129 22.64 1.64 -8.54
N GLN A 130 21.50 1.41 -9.19
CA GLN A 130 21.44 1.26 -10.65
C GLN A 130 21.76 2.58 -11.37
N LEU A 131 21.28 3.71 -10.84
CA LEU A 131 21.56 5.03 -11.38
C LEU A 131 23.06 5.33 -11.35
N ILE A 132 23.72 5.06 -10.22
CA ILE A 132 25.18 5.21 -10.07
C ILE A 132 25.94 4.32 -11.06
N LYS A 133 25.53 3.06 -11.22
CA LYS A 133 26.17 2.15 -12.19
C LYS A 133 26.10 2.68 -13.62
N ILE A 134 24.95 3.21 -14.04
CA ILE A 134 24.76 3.78 -15.37
C ILE A 134 25.64 5.02 -15.56
N LEU A 135 25.71 5.90 -14.56
CA LEU A 135 26.56 7.08 -14.62
C LEU A 135 28.04 6.70 -14.76
N ILE A 136 28.54 5.76 -13.94
CA ILE A 136 29.93 5.31 -14.01
C ILE A 136 30.25 4.71 -15.37
N GLN A 137 29.37 3.88 -15.94
CA GLN A 137 29.55 3.31 -17.27
C GLN A 137 29.63 4.38 -18.36
N LYS A 138 28.80 5.42 -18.26
CA LYS A 138 28.80 6.53 -19.21
C LYS A 138 30.10 7.36 -19.15
N PHE A 139 30.69 7.56 -17.97
CA PHE A 139 31.95 8.30 -17.81
C PHE A 139 33.22 7.45 -18.02
N ARG A 140 33.09 6.13 -18.13
CA ARG A 140 34.20 5.19 -18.40
C ARG A 140 34.27 4.76 -19.86
N ALA A 141 33.29 5.12 -20.69
CA ALA A 141 33.37 4.94 -22.14
C ALA A 141 34.32 5.99 -22.73
N PRO A 142 35.39 5.58 -23.45
CA PRO A 142 36.37 6.50 -24.05
C PRO A 142 35.77 7.34 -25.19
#